data_AF-A0A0M9XPP0-F1
#
_entry.id   AF-A0A0M9XPP0-F1
#
_cell.length_a   1.000
_cell.length_b   1.000
_cell.length_c   1.000
_cell.angle_alpha   90.00
_cell.angle_beta   90.00
_cell.angle_gamma   90.00
#
_symmetry.space_group_name_H-M   'P 1'
#
loop_
_entity.id
_entity.type
_entity.pdbx_description
1 polymer ?
#
loop_
_entity_poly.entity_id
_entity_poly.type
_entity_poly.pdbx_seq_one_letter_code
_entity_poly.pdbx_strand_id
1 'polypeptide(L)' 'MPSLNVTFTPEELEGVRAAAAAEGKSLKTYLHDLGVREQQRRQFVAGAVEWADRLRAEFGQAFPDENAPSERTSGADAA' A
#
# COMPACT_ATOMS: atom_id res chain seq x y z
N MET A 1 18.23 -17.58 13.55
CA MET A 1 17.51 -16.42 12.98
C MET A 1 18.40 -15.19 13.19
N PRO A 2 18.69 -14.38 12.16
CA PRO A 2 19.36 -13.10 12.36
C PRO A 2 18.52 -12.23 13.30
N SER A 3 19.15 -11.64 14.31
CA SER A 3 18.49 -10.75 15.27
C SER A 3 18.56 -9.30 14.80
N LEU A 4 17.41 -8.64 14.68
CA LEU A 4 17.33 -7.21 14.43
C LEU A 4 17.25 -6.48 15.78
N ASN A 5 18.26 -5.67 16.11
CA ASN A 5 18.21 -4.79 17.27
C ASN A 5 17.51 -3.50 16.87
N VAL A 6 16.33 -3.25 17.45
CA VAL A 6 15.56 -2.02 17.24
C VAL A 6 15.52 -1.27 18.56
N THR A 7 16.00 -0.04 18.56
CA THR A 7 15.91 0.88 19.70
C THR A 7 14.69 1.75 19.49
N PHE A 8 13.83 1.81 20.50
CA PHE A 8 12.64 2.66 20.50
C PHE A 8 12.84 3.77 21.52
N THR A 9 12.28 4.95 21.24
CA THR A 9 12.09 5.95 22.30
C THR A 9 11.01 5.48 23.27
N PRO A 10 10.94 6.06 24.48
CA PRO A 10 9.86 5.77 25.43
C PRO A 10 8.46 6.00 24.84
N GLU A 11 8.27 7.06 24.07
CA GLU A 11 6.99 7.44 23.44
C GLU A 11 6.59 6.44 22.35
N GLU A 12 7.55 6.04 21.52
CA GLU A 12 7.33 5.01 20.49
C GLU A 12 6.97 3.67 21.14
N LEU A 13 7.64 3.29 22.22
CA LEU A 13 7.32 2.05 22.97
C LEU A 13 5.91 2.08 23.55
N GLU A 14 5.47 3.22 24.08
CA GLU A 14 4.12 3.38 24.61
C GLU A 14 3.08 3.24 23.50
N GLY A 15 3.30 3.89 22.36
CA GLY A 15 2.44 3.75 21.18
C GLY A 15 2.35 2.31 20.67
N VAL A 16 3.48 1.62 20.53
CA VAL A 16 3.50 0.23 20.06
C VAL A 16 2.88 -0.72 21.09
N ARG A 17 3.09 -0.51 22.40
CA ARG A 17 2.43 -1.31 23.44
C ARG A 17 0.92 -1.11 23.45
N ALA A 18 0.44 0.13 23.33
CA ALA A 18 -0.98 0.43 23.26
C ALA A 18 -1.64 -0.27 22.06
N ALA A 19 -0.99 -0.23 20.89
CA ALA A 19 -1.47 -0.91 19.69
C ALA A 19 -1.44 -2.44 19.81
N ALA A 20 -0.38 -3.00 20.38
CA ALA A 20 -0.29 -4.44 20.66
C ALA A 20 -1.37 -4.91 21.64
N ALA A 21 -1.64 -4.12 22.68
CA ALA A 21 -2.70 -4.39 23.66
C ALA A 21 -4.11 -4.30 23.03
N ALA A 22 -4.34 -3.34 22.14
CA ALA A 22 -5.59 -3.23 21.38
C ALA A 22 -5.84 -4.45 20.48
N GLU A 23 -4.78 -5.03 19.89
CA GLU A 23 -4.86 -6.29 19.15
C GLU A 23 -4.81 -7.55 20.04
N GLY A 24 -4.64 -7.42 21.36
CA GLY A 24 -4.52 -8.55 22.30
C GLY A 24 -3.26 -9.39 22.12
N LYS A 25 -2.20 -8.83 21.52
CA LYS A 25 -0.97 -9.54 21.14
C LYS A 25 0.22 -9.15 22.01
N SER A 26 1.21 -10.04 22.09
CA SER A 26 2.51 -9.69 22.65
C SER A 26 3.21 -8.65 21.78
N LEU A 27 3.99 -7.75 22.38
CA LEU A 27 4.75 -6.70 21.66
C LEU A 27 5.62 -7.28 20.54
N LYS A 28 6.28 -8.41 20.81
CA LYS A 28 7.13 -9.10 19.84
C LYS A 28 6.33 -9.65 18.66
N THR A 29 5.19 -10.29 18.94
CA THR A 29 4.30 -10.82 17.90
C THR A 29 3.70 -9.68 17.06
N TYR A 30 3.27 -8.60 17.71
CA TYR A 30 2.71 -7.44 17.03
C TYR A 30 3.73 -6.79 16.08
N LEU A 31 4.98 -6.57 16.53
CA LEU A 31 6.04 -6.02 15.69
C LEU A 31 6.39 -6.93 14.51
N HIS A 32 6.45 -8.25 14.75
CA HIS A 32 6.65 -9.23 13.68
C HIS A 32 5.53 -9.16 12.64
N ASP A 33 4.28 -9.22 13.09
CA ASP A 33 3.11 -9.19 12.21
C ASP A 33 3.01 -7.89 11.42
N LEU A 34 3.38 -6.76 12.03
CA LEU A 34 3.41 -5.46 11.37
C LEU A 34 4.42 -5.45 10.21
N GLY A 35 5.63 -5.97 10.43
CA GLY A 35 6.65 -6.09 9.38
C GLY A 35 6.21 -6.99 8.23
N VAL A 36 5.62 -8.15 8.56
CA VAL A 36 5.09 -9.09 7.56
C VAL A 36 3.92 -8.49 6.78
N ARG A 37 2.99 -7.83 7.47
CA ARG A 37 1.82 -7.17 6.87
C ARG A 37 2.23 -6.05 5.93
N GLU A 38 3.22 -5.23 6.31
CA GLU A 38 3.74 -4.16 5.44
C GLU A 38 4.44 -4.73 4.21
N GLN A 39 5.22 -5.80 4.35
CA GLN A 39 5.84 -6.49 3.21
C GLN A 39 4.78 -7.03 2.24
N GLN A 40 3.77 -7.72 2.76
CA GLN A 40 2.65 -8.23 1.96
C GLN A 40 1.88 -7.10 1.27
N ARG A 41 1.63 -5.99 1.97
CA ARG A 41 0.98 -4.81 1.40
C ARG A 41 1.77 -4.24 0.23
N ARG A 42 3.09 -4.12 0.34
CA ARG A 42 3.94 -3.64 -0.77
C ARG A 42 3.88 -4.57 -1.97
N GLN A 43 3.95 -5.88 -1.76
CA GLN A 43 3.83 -6.87 -2.83
C GLN A 43 2.46 -6.81 -3.50
N PHE A 44 1.40 -6.69 -2.71
CA PHE A 44 0.03 -6.53 -3.22
C PHE A 44 -0.12 -5.27 -4.06
N VAL A 45 0.34 -4.12 -3.55
CA VAL A 45 0.26 -2.84 -4.28
C VAL A 45 1.06 -2.90 -5.58
N ALA A 46 2.27 -3.47 -5.56
CA ALA A 46 3.07 -3.64 -6.77
C ALA A 46 2.36 -4.52 -7.81
N GLY A 47 1.80 -5.65 -7.39
CA GLY A 47 1.02 -6.53 -8.28
C GLY A 47 -0.26 -5.87 -8.80
N ALA A 48 -0.94 -5.08 -7.98
CA ALA A 48 -2.13 -4.33 -8.39
C ALA A 48 -1.81 -3.26 -9.44
N VAL A 49 -0.68 -2.56 -9.30
CA VAL A 49 -0.21 -1.58 -10.31
C VAL A 49 0.12 -2.28 -11.63
N GLU A 50 0.89 -3.36 -11.59
CA GLU A 50 1.23 -4.11 -12.81
C GLU A 50 -0.02 -4.63 -13.54
N TRP A 51 -0.99 -5.13 -12.77
CA TRP A 51 -2.25 -5.60 -13.32
C TRP A 51 -3.10 -4.47 -13.91
N ALA A 52 -3.18 -3.33 -13.21
CA ALA A 52 -3.88 -2.14 -13.70
C ALA A 52 -3.27 -1.59 -15.00
N ASP A 53 -1.94 -1.60 -15.11
CA ASP A 53 -1.24 -1.15 -16.33
C ASP A 53 -1.50 -2.08 -17.52
N ARG A 54 -1.52 -3.39 -17.29
CA ARG A 54 -1.90 -4.37 -18.32
C ARG A 54 -3.34 -4.15 -18.80
N LEU A 55 -4.28 -4.02 -17.88
CA LEU A 55 -5.67 -3.75 -18.22
C LEU A 55 -5.80 -2.43 -18.96
N ARG A 56 -5.13 -1.36 -18.52
CA ARG A 56 -5.17 -0.06 -19.21
C ARG A 56 -4.73 -0.19 -20.67
N ALA A 57 -3.70 -0.97 -20.95
CA ALA A 57 -3.24 -1.23 -22.32
C ALA A 57 -4.25 -2.05 -23.14
N GLU A 58 -4.90 -3.05 -22.54
CA GLU A 58 -5.95 -3.85 -23.18
C GLU A 58 -7.19 -3.01 -23.50
N PHE A 59 -7.67 -2.21 -22.54
CA PHE A 59 -8.81 -1.31 -22.71
C PHE A 59 -8.52 -0.22 -23.75
N GLY A 60 -7.32 0.37 -23.73
CA GLY A 60 -6.93 1.36 -24.75
C GLY A 60 -6.88 0.79 -26.17
N GLN A 61 -6.56 -0.50 -26.34
CA GLN A 61 -6.62 -1.18 -27.64
C GLN A 61 -8.06 -1.53 -28.06
N ALA A 62 -8.89 -1.97 -27.11
CA ALA A 62 -10.27 -2.36 -27.38
C ALA A 62 -11.20 -1.16 -27.61
N PHE A 63 -10.91 -0.03 -26.99
CA PHE A 63 -11.72 1.19 -27.02
C PHE A 63 -10.85 2.42 -27.33
N PRO A 64 -10.29 2.52 -28.55
CA PRO A 64 -9.34 3.58 -28.91
C PRO A 64 -9.95 4.99 -28.90
N ASP A 65 -11.27 5.11 -29.11
CA ASP A 65 -11.99 6.39 -29.17
C ASP A 65 -12.63 6.81 -27.83
N GLU A 66 -12.70 5.91 -26.84
CA GLU A 66 -13.25 6.21 -25.52
C GLU A 66 -12.15 6.71 -24.58
N ASN A 67 -12.09 8.03 -24.41
CA ASN A 67 -11.21 8.64 -23.43
C ASN A 67 -11.73 8.44 -22.01
N ALA A 68 -10.83 8.11 -21.08
CA ALA A 68 -11.19 8.01 -19.67
C ALA A 68 -11.80 9.35 -19.18
N PRO A 69 -12.81 9.34 -18.28
CA PRO A 69 -13.44 10.56 -17.80
C PRO A 69 -12.48 11.63 -17.25
N SER A 70 -11.33 11.21 -16.71
CA SER A 70 -10.26 12.07 -16.21
C SER A 70 -9.50 12.83 -17.30
N GLU A 71 -9.49 12.33 -18.53
CA GLU A 71 -8.80 12.94 -19.67
C GLU A 71 -9.73 13.89 -20.45
N ARG A 72 -11.05 13.73 -20.33
CA ARG A 72 -12.05 14.60 -20.97
C ARG A 72 -12.01 16.04 -20.46
N THR A 73 -11.53 16.28 -19.23
CA THR A 73 -11.51 17.62 -18.63
C THR A 73 -10.35 18.49 -19.13
N SER A 74 -9.26 17.90 -19.64
CA SER A 74 -8.11 18.69 -20.13
C SER A 74 -8.30 19.32 -21.51
N GLY A 75 -9.37 18.96 -22.24
CA GLY A 75 -9.62 19.43 -23.61
C GLY A 75 -10.67 20.53 -23.76
N ALA A 76 -11.36 20.93 -22.68
CA ALA A 76 -12.52 21.85 -22.77
C ALA A 76 -12.17 23.34 -22.58
N ASP A 77 -10.94 23.69 -22.20
CA ASP A 77 -10.54 25.07 -21.87
C ASP A 77 -9.69 25.77 -22.96
N ALA A 78 -9.70 25.29 -24.20
CA ALA A 78 -9.05 25.97 -25.32
C ALA A 78 -10.05 26.28 -26.45
N ALA A 79 -10.83 27.34 -26.26
CA ALA A 79 -11.64 28.00 -27.29
C ALA A 79 -11.51 29.52 -27.17
#